data_AF-A0A7K0VUL5-F1
#
_entry.id   AF-A0A7K0VUL5-F1
#
_cell.length_a   1.000
_cell.length_b   1.000
_cell.length_c   1.000
_cell.angle_alpha   90.00
_cell.angle_beta   90.00
_cell.angle_gamma   90.00
#
_symmetry.space_group_name_H-M   'P 1'
#
loop_
_entity.id
_entity.type
_entity.pdbx_description
1 polymer ?
#
loop_
_entity_poly.entity_id
_entity_poly.type
_entity_poly.pdbx_seq_one_letter_code
_entity_poly.pdbx_strand_id
1 'polypeptide(L)' 'MPLFLVRHAKAGKRSKWLEDPANNNDDRKRPLDDKGILQAAALADRLTDFAPTLLLSSPFMR' A
#
# COMPACT_ATOMS: atom_id res chain seq x y z
N MET A 1 -15.75 18.77 -2.41
CA MET A 1 -14.72 18.03 -1.65
C MET A 1 -13.76 17.38 -2.63
N PRO A 2 -12.44 17.53 -2.48
CA PRO A 2 -11.47 16.86 -3.33
C PRO A 2 -11.48 15.35 -3.08
N LEU A 3 -11.26 14.57 -4.14
CA LEU A 3 -11.03 13.13 -4.06
C LEU A 3 -9.56 12.85 -4.36
N PHE A 4 -8.87 12.20 -3.42
CA PHE A 4 -7.48 11.79 -3.59
C PHE A 4 -7.43 10.32 -4.01
N LEU A 5 -7.07 10.06 -5.26
CA LEU A 5 -6.88 8.70 -5.75
C LEU A 5 -5.41 8.30 -5.57
N VAL A 6 -5.14 7.40 -4.63
CA VAL A 6 -3.80 6.96 -4.26
C VAL A 6 -3.55 5.56 -4.79
N ARG A 7 -2.45 5.39 -5.55
CA ARG A 7 -1.92 4.07 -5.86
C ARG A 7 -1.15 3.55 -4.64
N HIS A 8 -1.35 2.27 -4.28
CA HIS A 8 -0.60 1.64 -3.21
C HIS A 8 0.92 1.83 -3.38
N ALA A 9 1.63 1.92 -2.26
CA ALA A 9 3.07 2.11 -2.27
C ALA A 9 3.82 0.85 -2.73
N LYS A 10 5.14 0.92 -2.76
CA LYS A 10 5.97 -0.19 -3.24
C LYS A 10 5.78 -1.44 -2.36
N ALA A 11 5.59 -2.59 -3.02
CA ALA A 11 5.23 -3.86 -2.36
C ALA A 11 6.09 -5.03 -2.86
N GLY A 12 7.37 -4.78 -3.18
CA GLY A 12 8.24 -5.79 -3.77
C GLY A 12 7.79 -6.30 -5.15
N LYS A 13 8.31 -7.47 -5.55
CA LYS A 13 7.99 -8.13 -6.83
C LYS A 13 7.01 -9.28 -6.60
N ARG A 14 5.93 -9.32 -7.39
CA ARG A 14 4.92 -10.39 -7.33
C ARG A 14 5.51 -11.78 -7.54
N SER A 15 6.41 -11.96 -8.52
CA SER A 15 7.00 -13.27 -8.81
C SER A 15 7.72 -13.85 -7.59
N LYS A 16 8.60 -13.04 -6.98
CA LYS A 16 9.33 -13.42 -5.76
C LYS A 16 8.41 -13.74 -4.58
N TRP A 17 7.31 -13.00 -4.43
CA TRP A 17 6.33 -13.24 -3.36
C TRP A 17 5.63 -14.59 -3.51
N LEU A 18 5.22 -14.92 -4.74
CA LEU A 18 4.47 -16.14 -5.05
C LEU A 18 5.35 -17.39 -5.09
N GLU A 19 6.66 -17.22 -5.30
CA GLU A 19 7.64 -18.31 -5.22
C GLU A 19 7.83 -18.83 -3.79
N ASP A 20 7.57 -18.01 -2.77
CA ASP A 20 7.72 -18.40 -1.37
C ASP A 20 6.50 -19.23 -0.88
N PRO A 21 6.69 -20.51 -0.52
CA PRO A 21 5.61 -21.38 -0.07
C PRO A 21 4.91 -20.89 1.19
N ALA A 22 5.61 -20.12 2.05
CA ALA A 22 5.03 -19.57 3.27
C ALA A 22 3.89 -18.57 2.97
N ASN A 23 3.89 -17.97 1.78
CA ASN A 23 2.88 -16.99 1.36
C ASN A 23 1.62 -17.64 0.75
N ASN A 24 1.56 -18.97 0.66
CA ASN A 24 0.42 -19.73 0.13
C ASN A 24 -0.03 -19.25 -1.26
N ASN A 25 0.89 -18.73 -2.08
CA ASN A 25 0.63 -18.17 -3.40
C ASN A 25 -0.49 -17.09 -3.41
N ASP A 26 -0.70 -16.39 -2.29
CA ASP A 26 -1.77 -15.40 -2.13
C ASP A 26 -1.23 -13.97 -2.27
N ASP A 27 -1.37 -13.38 -3.46
CA ASP A 27 -0.94 -12.00 -3.72
C ASP A 27 -1.75 -10.96 -2.93
N ARG A 28 -2.93 -11.31 -2.41
CA ARG A 28 -3.77 -10.37 -1.63
C ARG A 28 -3.12 -10.03 -0.29
N LYS A 29 -2.26 -10.91 0.22
CA LYS A 29 -1.52 -10.77 1.48
C LYS A 29 -0.14 -10.13 1.30
N ARG A 30 0.24 -9.72 0.09
CA ARG A 30 1.55 -9.13 -0.15
C ARG A 30 1.65 -7.74 0.50
N PRO A 31 2.55 -7.52 1.46
CA PRO A 31 2.70 -6.26 2.17
C PRO A 31 3.48 -5.24 1.33
N LEU A 32 3.49 -4.00 1.81
CA LEU A 32 4.48 -3.01 1.39
C LEU A 32 5.90 -3.48 1.73
N ASP A 33 6.87 -3.11 0.91
CA ASP A 33 8.29 -3.25 1.26
C ASP A 33 8.77 -2.06 2.10
N ASP A 34 9.98 -2.15 2.67
CA ASP A 34 10.52 -1.09 3.54
C ASP A 34 10.49 0.30 2.88
N LYS A 35 10.73 0.36 1.57
CA LYS A 35 10.65 1.62 0.81
C LYS A 35 9.20 2.07 0.65
N GLY A 36 8.28 1.15 0.44
CA GLY A 36 6.85 1.40 0.39
C GLY A 36 6.28 1.95 1.70
N ILE A 37 6.75 1.46 2.84
CA ILE A 37 6.36 1.98 4.16
C ILE A 37 6.78 3.45 4.29
N LEU A 38 8.03 3.78 3.93
CA LEU A 38 8.51 5.17 3.93
C LEU A 38 7.73 6.07 2.96
N GLN A 39 7.35 5.55 1.79
CA GLN A 39 6.51 6.29 0.84
C GLN A 39 5.11 6.57 1.40
N ALA A 40 4.49 5.59 2.05
CA ALA A 40 3.17 5.74 2.65
C ALA A 40 3.18 6.78 3.78
N ALA A 41 4.19 6.75 4.66
CA ALA A 41 4.37 7.74 5.70
C ALA A 41 4.54 9.17 5.14
N ALA A 42 5.45 9.35 4.18
CA ALA A 42 5.69 10.65 3.56
C ALA A 42 4.46 11.18 2.78
N LEU A 43 3.63 10.28 2.22
CA LEU A 43 2.38 10.67 1.59
C LEU A 43 1.34 11.12 2.62
N ALA A 44 1.26 10.45 3.77
CA ALA A 44 0.35 10.84 4.85
C ALA A 44 0.65 12.27 5.34
N ASP A 45 1.93 12.59 5.53
CA ASP A 45 2.36 13.95 5.89
C ASP A 45 1.86 14.99 4.88
N ARG A 46 2.00 14.69 3.57
CA ARG A 46 1.53 15.59 2.49
C ARG A 46 0.01 15.72 2.41
N LEU A 47 -0.73 14.68 2.80
CA LEU A 47 -2.19 14.70 2.77
C LEU A 47 -2.79 15.43 3.98
N THR A 48 -2.00 15.66 5.02
CA THR A 48 -2.45 16.33 6.26
C THR A 48 -3.00 17.73 5.98
N ASP A 49 -2.36 18.48 5.08
CA ASP A 49 -2.79 19.84 4.70
C ASP A 49 -4.19 19.88 4.08
N PHE A 50 -4.65 18.77 3.53
CA PHE A 50 -5.97 18.65 2.90
C PHE A 50 -7.03 18.08 3.85
N ALA A 51 -6.64 17.62 5.04
CA ALA A 51 -7.50 17.07 6.08
C ALA A 51 -8.61 16.12 5.56
N PRO A 52 -8.26 15.02 4.86
CA PRO A 52 -9.25 14.06 4.38
C PRO A 52 -10.00 13.41 5.55
N THR A 53 -11.33 13.46 5.53
CA THR A 53 -12.19 12.98 6.63
C THR A 53 -12.69 11.55 6.44
N LEU A 54 -12.48 10.97 5.26
CA LEU A 54 -12.87 9.61 4.92
C LEU A 54 -11.70 8.90 4.26
N LEU A 55 -11.33 7.74 4.80
CA LEU A 55 -10.30 6.87 4.26
C LEU A 55 -10.93 5.57 3.78
N LEU A 56 -10.73 5.24 2.51
CA LEU A 56 -11.15 3.99 1.90
C LEU A 56 -9.94 3.33 1.27
N SER A 57 -9.88 2.00 1.31
CA SER A 57 -8.83 1.23 0.64
C SER A 57 -9.41 -0.05 0.02
N SER A 58 -8.69 -0.57 -0.96
CA SER A 58 -8.88 -1.94 -1.45
C SER A 58 -8.72 -2.94 -0.29
N PRO A 59 -9.39 -4.11 -0.32
CA PRO A 59 -9.22 -5.14 0.71
C PRO A 59 -7.85 -5.85 0.68
N PHE A 60 -6.95 -5.48 -0.23
CA PHE A 60 -5.62 -6.08 -0.34
C PHE A 60 -4.66 -5.41 0.65
N MET A 61 -3.69 -6.16 1.16
CA MET A 61 -2.81 -5.69 2.25
C MET A 61 -1.94 -4.46 1.90
N ARG A 62 -1.70 -4.23 0.61
CA ARG A 62 -0.82 -3.16 0.09
C ARG A 62 -1.56 -1.85 -0.18
#